data_AF-A0A2C9V148-F1
#
_entry.id   AF-A0A2C9V148-F1
#
_cell.length_a   1.000
_cell.length_b   1.000
_cell.length_c   1.000
_cell.angle_alpha   90.00
_cell.angle_beta   90.00
_cell.angle_gamma   90.00
#
_symmetry.space_group_name_H-M   'P 1'
#
loop_
_entity.id
_entity.type
_entity.pdbx_description
1 polymer ?
#
loop_
_entity_poly.entity_id
_entity_poly.type
_entity_poly.pdbx_seq_one_letter_code
_entity_poly.pdbx_strand_id
1 'polypeptide(L)'
;MGAPAMEISGYIFAMILAHTALLGSFMAATASIDLSTAVLIRVDQSGKGDFKKIQDAIDSVPPNNSQLVFISGKPGVYREKVVVPADKPFITLSGTKASNTIITWSHGGNIFESPTFSVLASDFVGRFLTIQNTYGSGDKAVALRVSGERAAFYGCRILSYQDTLLDDTGSHYYSNCYIEGATDFICGSAASIFESCHVHSISKNNGSITAQHRDSPTQNSGFTFLGCKITGTGSAYLGRPWGDHSTVVFALSYMSSAIVPAGWDSLGFPNQAKCYGPGANTARRFEWSQSLSKEEAAPFLSKAMIGGQSWLRGSPTCFKRSSTVLKGHSGNN
;
A
#
# COMPACT_ATOMS: atom_id res chain seq x y z
N MET A 1 -14.68 -0.53 90.70
CA MET A 1 -14.73 -1.89 91.31
C MET A 1 -15.81 -2.68 90.59
N GLY A 2 -15.56 -3.96 90.30
CA GLY A 2 -16.60 -4.92 89.84
C GLY A 2 -17.03 -4.82 88.37
N ALA A 3 -16.74 -5.88 87.60
CA ALA A 3 -17.53 -6.28 86.43
C ALA A 3 -18.48 -7.43 86.85
N PRO A 4 -19.60 -7.65 86.15
CA PRO A 4 -19.79 -8.87 85.33
C PRO A 4 -20.41 -8.54 83.93
N ALA A 5 -20.12 -9.24 82.83
CA ALA A 5 -20.48 -10.61 82.43
C ALA A 5 -21.98 -10.85 82.09
N MET A 6 -22.24 -11.20 80.81
CA MET A 6 -23.14 -12.28 80.31
C MET A 6 -24.69 -12.11 80.35
N GLU A 7 -25.51 -12.61 79.39
CA GLU A 7 -25.26 -13.18 78.03
C GLU A 7 -26.57 -13.30 77.15
N ILE A 8 -26.43 -13.78 75.90
CA ILE A 8 -27.43 -14.48 75.02
C ILE A 8 -28.52 -13.68 74.24
N SER A 9 -28.77 -14.19 73.02
CA SER A 9 -29.89 -13.95 72.07
C SER A 9 -29.76 -12.71 71.16
N GLY A 10 -29.98 -12.77 69.83
CA GLY A 10 -30.46 -13.83 68.95
C GLY A 10 -31.05 -13.19 67.68
N TYR A 11 -30.98 -13.86 66.51
CA TYR A 11 -31.28 -13.28 65.17
C TYR A 11 -30.29 -12.14 64.77
N ILE A 12 -29.82 -11.95 63.53
CA ILE A 12 -30.40 -12.20 62.20
C ILE A 12 -29.27 -12.68 61.26
N PHE A 13 -29.48 -13.78 60.52
CA PHE A 13 -28.65 -14.14 59.35
C PHE A 13 -29.54 -14.70 58.24
N ALA A 14 -29.99 -13.83 57.35
CA ALA A 14 -30.80 -14.16 56.17
C ALA A 14 -30.51 -13.13 55.06
N MET A 15 -30.76 -13.49 53.79
CA MET A 15 -30.49 -12.73 52.56
C MET A 15 -29.05 -12.82 51.99
N ILE A 16 -28.60 -14.04 51.66
CA ILE A 16 -27.76 -14.21 50.46
C ILE A 16 -28.72 -14.51 49.31
N LEU A 17 -29.14 -13.46 48.59
CA LEU A 17 -30.01 -13.60 47.41
C LEU A 17 -29.14 -13.73 46.16
N ALA A 18 -29.36 -14.80 45.38
CA ALA A 18 -28.57 -15.09 44.20
C ALA A 18 -28.70 -14.02 43.11
N HIS A 19 -27.57 -13.53 42.61
CA HIS A 19 -27.45 -12.84 41.32
C HIS A 19 -26.21 -13.37 40.60
N THR A 20 -26.31 -14.58 40.05
CA THR A 20 -25.36 -15.07 39.04
C THR A 20 -25.58 -14.28 37.75
N ALA A 21 -24.85 -13.17 37.60
CA ALA A 21 -24.84 -12.40 36.37
C ALA A 21 -24.22 -13.27 35.25
N LEU A 22 -25.08 -13.87 34.43
CA LEU A 22 -24.67 -14.64 33.26
C LEU A 22 -24.21 -13.67 32.17
N LEU A 23 -23.00 -13.13 32.31
CA LEU A 23 -22.27 -12.44 31.27
C LEU A 23 -21.88 -13.45 30.18
N GLY A 24 -22.87 -13.80 29.36
CA GLY A 24 -22.67 -14.54 28.13
C GLY A 24 -21.84 -13.69 27.19
N SER A 25 -20.53 -13.91 27.19
CA SER A 25 -19.61 -13.34 26.21
C SER A 25 -20.05 -13.76 24.81
N PHE A 26 -20.75 -12.88 24.10
CA PHE A 26 -20.93 -12.99 22.66
C PHE A 26 -19.58 -12.76 21.98
N MET A 27 -18.74 -13.78 22.02
CA MET A 27 -17.65 -13.97 21.07
C MET A 27 -18.30 -14.12 19.69
N ALA A 28 -18.47 -13.00 18.99
CA ALA A 28 -18.78 -13.02 17.58
C ALA A 28 -17.66 -13.80 16.90
N ALA A 29 -17.95 -15.01 16.45
CA ALA A 29 -16.97 -15.84 15.75
C ALA A 29 -16.56 -15.09 14.47
N THR A 30 -15.37 -14.51 14.48
CA THR A 30 -14.75 -13.93 13.30
C THR A 30 -14.50 -15.07 12.32
N ALA A 31 -15.43 -15.25 11.38
CA ALA A 31 -15.30 -16.25 10.32
C ALA A 31 -13.97 -16.00 9.60
N SER A 32 -13.04 -16.94 9.69
CA SER A 32 -11.77 -16.85 8.99
C SER A 32 -12.04 -16.82 7.49
N ILE A 33 -11.55 -15.77 6.82
CA ILE A 33 -11.72 -15.63 5.38
C ILE A 33 -10.92 -16.74 4.69
N ASP A 34 -11.57 -17.51 3.81
CA ASP A 34 -10.88 -18.44 2.95
C ASP A 34 -10.01 -17.68 1.94
N LEU A 35 -8.71 -17.65 2.20
CA LEU A 35 -7.71 -17.03 1.32
C LEU A 35 -7.25 -17.96 0.19
N SER A 36 -7.73 -19.21 0.13
CA SER A 36 -7.39 -20.18 -0.92
C SER A 36 -8.32 -20.13 -2.13
N THR A 37 -9.63 -19.89 -1.92
CA THR A 37 -10.64 -19.87 -2.99
C THR A 37 -11.17 -18.47 -3.29
N ALA A 38 -10.84 -17.93 -4.46
CA ALA A 38 -11.36 -16.63 -4.91
C ALA A 38 -12.61 -16.72 -5.78
N VAL A 39 -13.50 -15.72 -5.67
CA VAL A 39 -14.53 -15.43 -6.67
C VAL A 39 -13.84 -14.82 -7.89
N LEU A 40 -13.88 -15.49 -9.04
CA LEU A 40 -13.33 -14.98 -10.29
C LEU A 40 -14.34 -14.06 -11.00
N ILE A 41 -13.87 -12.88 -11.37
CA ILE A 41 -14.53 -11.92 -12.27
C ILE A 41 -13.56 -11.64 -13.43
N ARG A 42 -14.05 -11.60 -14.67
CA ARG A 42 -13.25 -11.38 -15.87
C ARG A 42 -13.60 -10.06 -16.53
N VAL A 43 -12.59 -9.25 -16.81
CA VAL A 43 -12.75 -8.00 -17.57
C VAL A 43 -12.13 -8.17 -18.95
N ASP A 44 -12.92 -7.98 -19.99
CA ASP A 44 -12.50 -8.12 -21.39
C ASP A 44 -13.21 -7.07 -22.26
N GLN A 45 -12.46 -6.13 -22.81
CA GLN A 45 -13.00 -5.04 -23.63
C GLN A 45 -13.72 -5.56 -24.91
N SER A 46 -13.41 -6.77 -25.37
CA SER A 46 -14.11 -7.42 -26.49
C SER A 46 -15.52 -7.93 -26.14
N GLY A 47 -15.90 -7.91 -24.86
CA GLY A 47 -17.21 -8.40 -24.37
C GLY A 47 -17.27 -9.91 -24.12
N LYS A 48 -16.12 -10.62 -24.11
CA LYS A 48 -16.02 -12.06 -23.79
C LYS A 48 -15.76 -12.35 -22.30
N GLY A 49 -15.79 -11.31 -21.47
CA GLY A 49 -15.67 -11.36 -20.02
C GLY A 49 -17.01 -11.09 -19.34
N ASP A 50 -17.01 -11.05 -18.02
CA ASP A 50 -18.18 -10.70 -17.21
C ASP A 50 -18.45 -9.18 -17.28
N PHE A 51 -17.39 -8.37 -17.47
CA PHE A 51 -17.45 -6.92 -17.67
C PHE A 51 -16.53 -6.44 -18.80
N LYS A 52 -16.78 -5.24 -19.35
CA LYS A 52 -15.90 -4.58 -20.33
C LYS A 52 -14.92 -3.59 -19.71
N LYS A 53 -15.28 -2.99 -18.56
CA LYS A 53 -14.48 -2.03 -17.80
C LYS A 53 -14.00 -2.60 -16.47
N ILE A 54 -12.93 -2.02 -15.93
CA ILE A 54 -12.41 -2.38 -14.61
C ILE A 54 -13.29 -1.79 -13.51
N GLN A 55 -13.78 -0.56 -13.66
CA GLN A 55 -14.64 0.04 -12.64
C GLN A 55 -15.94 -0.74 -12.45
N ASP A 56 -16.65 -1.09 -13.54
CA ASP A 56 -17.90 -1.88 -13.49
C ASP A 56 -17.72 -3.21 -12.71
N ALA A 57 -16.55 -3.85 -12.84
CA ALA A 57 -16.23 -5.09 -12.14
C ALA A 57 -16.00 -4.87 -10.63
N ILE A 58 -15.35 -3.78 -10.23
CA ILE A 58 -15.19 -3.37 -8.83
C ILE A 58 -16.55 -2.96 -8.24
N ASP A 59 -17.38 -2.27 -9.01
CA ASP A 59 -18.71 -1.84 -8.61
C ASP A 59 -19.64 -3.02 -8.34
N SER A 60 -19.47 -4.13 -9.07
CA SER A 60 -20.21 -5.38 -8.86
C SER A 60 -19.90 -6.13 -7.55
N VAL A 61 -18.77 -5.83 -6.90
CA VAL A 61 -18.42 -6.42 -5.59
C VAL A 61 -19.30 -5.75 -4.51
N PRO A 62 -19.98 -6.52 -3.64
CA PRO A 62 -20.86 -5.94 -2.62
C PRO A 62 -20.09 -5.13 -1.57
N PRO A 63 -20.75 -4.14 -0.93
CA PRO A 63 -20.17 -3.43 0.22
C PRO A 63 -19.97 -4.39 1.40
N ASN A 64 -18.99 -4.07 2.26
CA ASN A 64 -18.53 -4.90 3.38
C ASN A 64 -18.09 -6.33 2.95
N ASN A 65 -17.43 -6.42 1.79
CA ASN A 65 -17.02 -7.71 1.22
C ASN A 65 -16.11 -8.52 2.17
N SER A 66 -16.49 -9.77 2.45
CA SER A 66 -15.73 -10.72 3.27
C SER A 66 -15.20 -11.92 2.48
N GLN A 67 -15.27 -11.88 1.15
CA GLN A 67 -14.78 -12.94 0.26
C GLN A 67 -13.56 -12.48 -0.53
N LEU A 68 -12.62 -13.40 -0.78
CA LEU A 68 -11.54 -13.12 -1.70
C LEU A 68 -12.10 -12.96 -3.13
N VAL A 69 -11.96 -11.77 -3.73
CA VAL A 69 -12.39 -11.51 -5.11
C VAL A 69 -11.17 -11.36 -5.99
N PHE A 70 -11.17 -12.00 -7.16
CA PHE A 70 -10.10 -11.91 -8.14
C PHE A 70 -10.66 -11.41 -9.48
N ILE A 71 -10.39 -10.14 -9.77
CA ILE A 71 -10.71 -9.48 -11.02
C ILE A 71 -9.53 -9.69 -11.98
N SER A 72 -9.76 -10.47 -13.04
CA SER A 72 -8.78 -10.76 -14.08
C SER A 72 -9.01 -9.85 -15.30
N GLY A 73 -8.13 -8.87 -15.47
CA GLY A 73 -8.09 -8.00 -16.64
C GLY A 73 -7.38 -8.68 -17.82
N LYS A 74 -8.05 -8.73 -18.97
CA LYS A 74 -7.43 -9.13 -20.24
C LYS A 74 -6.49 -8.05 -20.76
N PRO A 75 -5.57 -8.39 -21.68
CA PRO A 75 -4.78 -7.39 -22.38
C PRO A 75 -5.65 -6.32 -23.04
N GLY A 76 -5.31 -5.06 -22.86
CA GLY A 76 -6.12 -3.92 -23.28
C GLY A 76 -5.62 -2.59 -22.72
N VAL A 77 -6.18 -1.50 -23.25
CA VAL A 77 -5.96 -0.13 -22.76
C VAL A 77 -7.27 0.38 -22.18
N TYR A 78 -7.34 0.39 -20.87
CA TYR A 78 -8.47 0.80 -20.05
C TYR A 78 -8.35 2.30 -19.77
N ARG A 79 -8.99 3.12 -20.62
CA ARG A 79 -9.04 4.58 -20.44
C ARG A 79 -10.19 4.96 -19.50
N GLU A 80 -9.95 4.80 -18.22
CA GLU A 80 -10.90 5.07 -17.14
C GLU A 80 -10.16 5.52 -15.88
N LYS A 81 -10.82 6.31 -15.02
CA LYS A 81 -10.38 6.49 -13.63
C LYS A 81 -10.94 5.32 -12.81
N VAL A 82 -10.09 4.69 -12.00
CA VAL A 82 -10.47 3.55 -11.17
C VAL A 82 -10.44 3.95 -9.69
N VAL A 83 -11.48 3.59 -8.94
CA VAL A 83 -11.51 3.67 -7.48
C VAL A 83 -11.92 2.31 -6.94
N VAL A 84 -11.15 1.79 -5.98
CA VAL A 84 -11.56 0.66 -5.14
C VAL A 84 -12.02 1.23 -3.80
N PRO A 85 -13.35 1.33 -3.55
CA PRO A 85 -13.92 1.98 -2.37
C PRO A 85 -13.55 1.30 -1.05
N ALA A 86 -13.48 2.06 0.04
CA ALA A 86 -13.00 1.59 1.34
C ALA A 86 -13.79 0.37 1.91
N ASP A 87 -15.07 0.27 1.58
CA ASP A 87 -15.98 -0.79 1.99
C ASP A 87 -15.87 -2.08 1.14
N LYS A 88 -14.91 -2.16 0.20
CA LYS A 88 -14.71 -3.34 -0.67
C LYS A 88 -13.34 -4.01 -0.49
N PRO A 89 -12.99 -4.50 0.72
CA PRO A 89 -11.71 -5.15 0.96
C PRO A 89 -11.57 -6.51 0.26
N PHE A 90 -10.37 -7.10 0.31
CA PHE A 90 -10.03 -8.41 -0.27
C PHE A 90 -10.17 -8.54 -1.80
N ILE A 91 -10.25 -7.41 -2.53
CA ILE A 91 -10.17 -7.39 -3.99
C ILE A 91 -8.73 -7.61 -4.45
N THR A 92 -8.55 -8.49 -5.43
CA THR A 92 -7.32 -8.66 -6.20
C THR A 92 -7.58 -8.25 -7.64
N LEU A 93 -6.85 -7.28 -8.19
CA LEU A 93 -6.91 -6.92 -9.61
C LEU A 93 -5.62 -7.37 -10.30
N SER A 94 -5.75 -8.30 -11.24
CA SER A 94 -4.60 -8.87 -11.97
C SER A 94 -4.75 -8.71 -13.47
N GLY A 95 -3.77 -8.07 -14.10
CA GLY A 95 -3.52 -8.22 -15.53
C GLY A 95 -2.86 -9.56 -15.86
N THR A 96 -2.52 -9.75 -17.14
CA THR A 96 -1.73 -10.92 -17.58
C THR A 96 -0.24 -10.64 -17.62
N LYS A 97 0.15 -9.43 -18.04
CA LYS A 97 1.51 -8.87 -18.00
C LYS A 97 1.37 -7.35 -17.85
N ALA A 98 2.24 -6.70 -17.07
CA ALA A 98 2.16 -5.25 -16.91
C ALA A 98 2.24 -4.48 -18.23
N SER A 99 3.05 -4.97 -19.18
CA SER A 99 3.19 -4.36 -20.51
C SER A 99 1.96 -4.44 -21.42
N ASN A 100 0.92 -5.20 -21.06
CA ASN A 100 -0.25 -5.40 -21.92
C ASN A 100 -1.61 -5.09 -21.27
N THR A 101 -1.66 -4.85 -19.95
CA THR A 101 -2.89 -4.50 -19.23
C THR A 101 -2.69 -3.10 -18.63
N ILE A 102 -3.12 -2.07 -19.37
CA ILE A 102 -2.79 -0.67 -19.09
C ILE A 102 -4.05 0.08 -18.64
N ILE A 103 -4.02 0.65 -17.43
CA ILE A 103 -5.02 1.57 -16.91
C ILE A 103 -4.47 2.98 -17.07
N THR A 104 -5.18 3.86 -17.77
CA THR A 104 -4.65 5.18 -18.15
C THR A 104 -5.69 6.30 -18.05
N TRP A 105 -5.27 7.39 -17.42
CA TRP A 105 -5.96 8.68 -17.48
C TRP A 105 -4.96 9.82 -17.74
N SER A 106 -5.45 11.05 -17.82
CA SER A 106 -4.65 12.24 -18.10
C SER A 106 -5.24 13.43 -17.35
N HIS A 107 -4.90 13.59 -16.08
CA HIS A 107 -5.44 14.64 -15.20
C HIS A 107 -4.35 15.12 -14.25
N GLY A 108 -4.04 16.41 -14.30
CA GLY A 108 -3.14 17.06 -13.36
C GLY A 108 -3.89 17.94 -12.36
N GLY A 109 -3.17 18.53 -11.41
CA GLY A 109 -3.71 19.46 -10.42
C GLY A 109 -3.84 18.83 -9.04
N ASN A 110 -5.03 18.89 -8.43
CA ASN A 110 -5.23 18.43 -7.06
C ASN A 110 -4.78 16.96 -6.88
N ILE A 111 -3.93 16.70 -5.87
CA ILE A 111 -3.29 15.39 -5.64
C ILE A 111 -4.29 14.27 -5.31
N PHE A 112 -5.49 14.61 -4.84
CA PHE A 112 -6.56 13.66 -4.53
C PHE A 112 -7.57 13.48 -5.70
N GLU A 113 -7.58 14.39 -6.68
CA GLU A 113 -8.46 14.34 -7.86
C GLU A 113 -7.74 13.89 -9.15
N SER A 114 -6.44 14.14 -9.26
CA SER A 114 -5.56 13.65 -10.33
C SER A 114 -5.36 12.13 -10.43
N PRO A 115 -5.51 11.29 -9.36
CA PRO A 115 -5.24 9.85 -9.45
C PRO A 115 -5.95 9.14 -10.61
N THR A 116 -5.19 8.45 -11.44
CA THR A 116 -5.75 7.50 -12.43
C THR A 116 -6.38 6.30 -11.72
N PHE A 117 -5.77 5.83 -10.64
CA PHE A 117 -6.27 4.74 -9.82
C PHE A 117 -6.12 5.11 -8.33
N SER A 118 -7.21 5.08 -7.57
CA SER A 118 -7.21 5.17 -6.10
C SER A 118 -7.59 3.82 -5.46
N VAL A 119 -6.77 3.33 -4.54
CA VAL A 119 -7.04 2.16 -3.69
C VAL A 119 -7.33 2.64 -2.27
N LEU A 120 -8.59 2.57 -1.86
CA LEU A 120 -9.06 2.97 -0.53
C LEU A 120 -9.47 1.76 0.34
N ALA A 121 -9.77 0.62 -0.27
CA ALA A 121 -10.04 -0.63 0.42
C ALA A 121 -8.81 -1.24 1.09
N SER A 122 -9.04 -1.93 2.20
CA SER A 122 -8.00 -2.76 2.81
C SER A 122 -7.78 -4.09 2.09
N ASP A 123 -6.63 -4.71 2.32
CA ASP A 123 -6.29 -6.06 1.84
C ASP A 123 -6.31 -6.19 0.29
N PHE A 124 -6.18 -5.06 -0.41
CA PHE A 124 -6.16 -5.00 -1.87
C PHE A 124 -4.85 -5.57 -2.44
N VAL A 125 -4.93 -6.28 -3.57
CA VAL A 125 -3.74 -6.78 -4.27
C VAL A 125 -3.76 -6.44 -5.77
N GLY A 126 -2.83 -5.59 -6.22
CA GLY A 126 -2.60 -5.28 -7.63
C GLY A 126 -1.52 -6.15 -8.24
N ARG A 127 -1.72 -6.73 -9.44
CA ARG A 127 -0.74 -7.62 -10.08
C ARG A 127 -0.63 -7.40 -11.57
N PHE A 128 0.61 -7.26 -12.07
CA PHE A 128 0.90 -7.24 -13.52
C PHE A 128 0.06 -6.20 -14.31
N LEU A 129 -0.10 -5.01 -13.74
CA LEU A 129 -0.78 -3.86 -14.35
C LEU A 129 0.26 -2.79 -14.74
N THR A 130 0.01 -2.04 -15.81
CA THR A 130 0.51 -0.67 -15.91
C THR A 130 -0.58 0.28 -15.44
N ILE A 131 -0.23 1.21 -14.55
CA ILE A 131 -1.10 2.28 -14.06
C ILE A 131 -0.38 3.58 -14.42
N GLN A 132 -0.98 4.42 -15.27
CA GLN A 132 -0.29 5.60 -15.79
C GLN A 132 -1.17 6.84 -15.87
N ASN A 133 -0.61 7.98 -15.48
CA ASN A 133 -1.19 9.30 -15.72
C ASN A 133 -0.36 10.04 -16.77
N THR A 134 -0.96 10.32 -17.92
CA THR A 134 -0.29 10.87 -19.11
C THR A 134 -0.34 12.40 -19.21
N TYR A 135 -0.69 13.10 -18.12
CA TYR A 135 -0.76 14.57 -18.11
C TYR A 135 0.57 15.26 -18.44
N GLY A 136 1.70 14.62 -18.08
CA GLY A 136 3.04 15.15 -18.32
C GLY A 136 3.51 16.10 -17.22
N SER A 137 4.45 16.98 -17.55
CA SER A 137 5.22 17.78 -16.58
C SER A 137 4.60 19.13 -16.20
N GLY A 138 3.32 19.36 -16.50
CA GLY A 138 2.68 20.67 -16.28
C GLY A 138 2.28 20.93 -14.83
N ASP A 139 2.02 19.88 -14.06
CA ASP A 139 1.56 19.91 -12.67
C ASP A 139 1.69 18.49 -12.06
N LYS A 140 1.34 18.34 -10.77
CA LYS A 140 1.10 17.07 -10.09
C LYS A 140 0.13 16.20 -10.86
N ALA A 141 0.46 14.93 -11.08
CA ALA A 141 -0.31 14.02 -11.91
C ALA A 141 -0.26 12.58 -11.37
N VAL A 142 -1.02 12.30 -10.31
CA VAL A 142 -0.95 10.99 -9.65
C VAL A 142 -1.40 9.87 -10.60
N ALA A 143 -0.58 8.81 -10.73
CA ALA A 143 -0.97 7.58 -11.42
C ALA A 143 -1.70 6.65 -10.45
N LEU A 144 -1.11 6.39 -9.28
CA LEU A 144 -1.67 5.54 -8.23
C LEU A 144 -1.72 6.28 -6.90
N ARG A 145 -2.89 6.32 -6.26
CA ARG A 145 -3.06 6.68 -4.85
C ARG A 145 -3.40 5.43 -4.05
N VAL A 146 -2.74 5.22 -2.90
CA VAL A 146 -3.02 4.10 -1.98
C VAL A 146 -3.19 4.64 -0.58
N SER A 147 -4.38 4.46 0.00
CA SER A 147 -4.75 4.94 1.34
C SER A 147 -5.38 3.85 2.22
N GLY A 148 -5.73 2.70 1.62
CA GLY A 148 -6.32 1.55 2.30
C GLY A 148 -5.28 0.60 2.89
N GLU A 149 -5.47 0.21 4.15
CA GLU A 149 -4.55 -0.65 4.89
C GLU A 149 -4.23 -2.00 4.22
N ARG A 150 -2.99 -2.48 4.36
CA ARG A 150 -2.59 -3.84 3.92
C ARG A 150 -2.74 -4.05 2.40
N ALA A 151 -2.39 -3.02 1.61
CA ALA A 151 -2.37 -3.09 0.15
C ALA A 151 -1.02 -3.60 -0.39
N ALA A 152 -1.03 -4.48 -1.39
CA ALA A 152 0.19 -4.98 -2.02
C ALA A 152 0.16 -4.96 -3.56
N PHE A 153 1.31 -4.70 -4.17
CA PHE A 153 1.49 -4.60 -5.62
C PHE A 153 2.64 -5.47 -6.10
N TYR A 154 2.40 -6.33 -7.11
CA TYR A 154 3.37 -7.30 -7.60
C TYR A 154 3.58 -7.18 -9.10
N GLY A 155 4.82 -6.89 -9.52
CA GLY A 155 5.19 -6.81 -10.93
C GLY A 155 4.43 -5.73 -11.71
N CYS A 156 4.00 -4.66 -11.04
CA CYS A 156 3.27 -3.55 -11.65
C CYS A 156 4.22 -2.49 -12.22
N ARG A 157 3.72 -1.67 -13.14
CA ARG A 157 4.37 -0.44 -13.63
C ARG A 157 3.52 0.76 -13.20
N ILE A 158 4.13 1.75 -12.54
CA ILE A 158 3.43 2.95 -12.06
C ILE A 158 4.16 4.16 -12.66
N LEU A 159 3.49 4.90 -13.56
CA LEU A 159 4.13 5.83 -14.50
C LEU A 159 3.44 7.21 -14.49
N SER A 160 4.19 8.27 -14.18
CA SER A 160 3.81 9.66 -14.47
C SER A 160 5.04 10.57 -14.41
N TYR A 161 4.86 11.86 -14.09
CA TYR A 161 5.92 12.86 -13.98
C TYR A 161 6.08 13.40 -12.56
N GLN A 162 5.13 14.18 -12.06
CA GLN A 162 5.15 14.69 -10.69
C GLN A 162 4.11 13.95 -9.83
N ASP A 163 4.49 13.59 -8.60
CA ASP A 163 3.65 12.87 -7.63
C ASP A 163 3.10 11.52 -8.17
N THR A 164 3.88 10.77 -8.98
CA THR A 164 3.44 9.54 -9.67
C THR A 164 2.70 8.55 -8.75
N LEU A 165 3.27 8.25 -7.58
CA LEU A 165 2.72 7.38 -6.57
C LEU A 165 2.47 8.19 -5.29
N LEU A 166 1.20 8.45 -4.99
CA LEU A 166 0.75 8.93 -3.69
C LEU A 166 0.50 7.71 -2.78
N ASP A 167 1.54 7.31 -2.06
CA ASP A 167 1.54 6.28 -1.04
C ASP A 167 1.04 6.89 0.29
N ASP A 168 -0.24 7.26 0.27
CA ASP A 168 -0.92 8.21 1.15
C ASP A 168 -0.84 7.81 2.63
N THR A 169 -1.47 6.69 3.00
CA THR A 169 -1.63 6.23 4.39
C THR A 169 -1.79 4.71 4.45
N GLY A 170 -1.30 4.09 5.53
CA GLY A 170 -1.48 2.66 5.80
C GLY A 170 -0.22 1.82 5.59
N SER A 171 -0.36 0.50 5.72
CA SER A 171 0.76 -0.46 5.60
C SER A 171 0.81 -1.10 4.21
N HIS A 172 1.81 -0.79 3.37
CA HIS A 172 1.86 -1.24 1.97
C HIS A 172 3.13 -2.02 1.59
N TYR A 173 3.02 -2.80 0.51
CA TYR A 173 4.11 -3.62 -0.01
C TYR A 173 4.17 -3.64 -1.54
N TYR A 174 5.28 -3.17 -2.11
CA TYR A 174 5.53 -3.14 -3.54
C TYR A 174 6.67 -4.12 -3.87
N SER A 175 6.42 -5.12 -4.72
CA SER A 175 7.37 -6.18 -5.03
C SER A 175 7.62 -6.28 -6.52
N ASN A 176 8.89 -6.23 -6.93
CA ASN A 176 9.31 -6.35 -8.33
C ASN A 176 8.61 -5.34 -9.27
N CYS A 177 8.21 -4.18 -8.74
CA CYS A 177 7.51 -3.15 -9.49
C CYS A 177 8.50 -2.21 -10.21
N TYR A 178 8.04 -1.55 -11.26
CA TYR A 178 8.73 -0.46 -11.93
C TYR A 178 8.00 0.85 -11.63
N ILE A 179 8.70 1.86 -11.11
CA ILE A 179 8.11 3.14 -10.71
C ILE A 179 8.90 4.28 -11.36
N GLU A 180 8.21 5.18 -12.03
CA GLU A 180 8.81 6.22 -12.87
C GLU A 180 8.23 7.61 -12.64
N GLY A 181 9.10 8.62 -12.54
CA GLY A 181 8.70 10.01 -12.43
C GLY A 181 9.91 10.94 -12.30
N ALA A 182 9.68 12.22 -12.03
CA ALA A 182 10.69 13.27 -12.00
C ALA A 182 10.73 13.99 -10.64
N THR A 183 9.60 14.47 -10.15
CA THR A 183 9.50 15.29 -8.93
C THR A 183 8.58 14.61 -7.92
N ASP A 184 9.08 14.39 -6.71
CA ASP A 184 8.34 13.85 -5.56
C ASP A 184 7.57 12.55 -5.89
N PHE A 185 8.09 11.76 -6.82
CA PHE A 185 7.26 10.80 -7.54
C PHE A 185 6.90 9.54 -6.75
N ILE A 186 7.44 9.39 -5.54
CA ILE A 186 6.93 8.53 -4.47
C ILE A 186 6.74 9.41 -3.23
N CYS A 187 5.50 9.80 -2.94
CA CYS A 187 5.16 10.74 -1.86
C CYS A 187 4.06 10.19 -0.94
N GLY A 188 3.96 10.70 0.29
CA GLY A 188 2.91 10.33 1.24
C GLY A 188 3.42 9.89 2.62
N SER A 189 2.52 9.32 3.41
CA SER A 189 2.67 9.06 4.85
C SER A 189 2.53 7.57 5.21
N ALA A 190 2.47 6.67 4.24
CA ALA A 190 2.38 5.23 4.47
C ALA A 190 3.63 4.63 5.16
N ALA A 191 3.45 3.46 5.77
CA ALA A 191 4.51 2.54 6.15
C ALA A 191 4.70 1.53 5.02
N SER A 192 5.78 1.64 4.24
CA SER A 192 5.88 0.93 2.97
C SER A 192 7.24 0.31 2.71
N ILE A 193 7.21 -0.90 2.14
CA ILE A 193 8.40 -1.58 1.63
C ILE A 193 8.31 -1.74 0.12
N PHE A 194 9.31 -1.23 -0.57
CA PHE A 194 9.59 -1.45 -1.98
C PHE A 194 10.71 -2.50 -2.06
N GLU A 195 10.38 -3.74 -2.39
CA GLU A 195 11.33 -4.86 -2.45
C GLU A 195 11.61 -5.26 -3.92
N SER A 196 12.90 -5.31 -4.28
CA SER A 196 13.36 -5.66 -5.64
C SER A 196 12.75 -4.80 -6.76
N CYS A 197 12.33 -3.57 -6.45
CA CYS A 197 11.72 -2.66 -7.40
C CYS A 197 12.79 -1.94 -8.24
N HIS A 198 12.43 -1.56 -9.47
CA HIS A 198 13.22 -0.65 -10.31
C HIS A 198 12.57 0.73 -10.24
N VAL A 199 13.27 1.67 -9.58
CA VAL A 199 12.88 3.06 -9.44
C VAL A 199 13.69 3.88 -10.46
N HIS A 200 13.00 4.59 -11.35
CA HIS A 200 13.61 5.29 -12.47
C HIS A 200 13.20 6.77 -12.50
N SER A 201 14.16 7.68 -12.26
CA SER A 201 13.92 9.11 -12.41
C SER A 201 14.07 9.55 -13.86
N ILE A 202 12.99 10.06 -14.46
CA ILE A 202 12.99 10.69 -15.77
C ILE A 202 13.28 12.20 -15.71
N SER A 203 13.69 12.72 -14.54
CA SER A 203 14.12 14.11 -14.45
C SER A 203 15.41 14.33 -15.25
N LYS A 204 15.49 15.50 -15.89
CA LYS A 204 16.71 15.97 -16.57
C LYS A 204 17.62 16.73 -15.62
N ASN A 205 17.04 17.56 -14.74
CA ASN A 205 17.75 18.45 -13.83
C ASN A 205 17.18 18.30 -12.41
N ASN A 206 17.92 17.64 -11.53
CA ASN A 206 17.68 17.56 -10.07
C ASN A 206 16.23 17.24 -9.67
N GLY A 207 15.70 16.11 -10.17
CA GLY A 207 14.44 15.57 -9.68
C GLY A 207 14.51 15.10 -8.22
N SER A 208 13.38 14.74 -7.63
CA SER A 208 13.31 14.12 -6.29
C SER A 208 12.59 12.78 -6.39
N ILE A 209 13.21 11.70 -5.91
CA ILE A 209 12.61 10.36 -5.92
C ILE A 209 11.53 10.23 -4.84
N THR A 210 11.78 10.74 -3.63
CA THR A 210 10.84 10.63 -2.51
C THR A 210 10.49 11.97 -1.88
N ALA A 211 9.24 12.08 -1.43
CA ALA A 211 8.75 13.16 -0.57
C ALA A 211 7.90 12.56 0.56
N GLN A 212 8.55 12.08 1.62
CA GLN A 212 7.90 11.36 2.70
C GLN A 212 7.39 12.33 3.77
N HIS A 213 6.16 12.09 4.23
CA HIS A 213 5.41 12.93 5.15
C HIS A 213 5.20 12.16 6.45
N ARG A 214 6.06 12.39 7.44
CA ARG A 214 5.92 11.88 8.80
C ARG A 214 6.06 13.06 9.74
N ASP A 215 5.07 13.24 10.61
CA ASP A 215 4.93 14.46 11.41
C ASP A 215 5.31 14.26 12.87
N SER A 216 5.62 13.02 13.28
CA SER A 216 6.04 12.73 14.64
C SER A 216 6.99 11.51 14.72
N PRO A 217 7.87 11.47 15.74
CA PRO A 217 8.77 10.35 15.95
C PRO A 217 8.03 9.09 16.45
N THR A 218 6.79 9.20 16.92
CA THR A 218 5.96 8.07 17.38
C THR A 218 5.10 7.45 16.26
N GLN A 219 4.89 8.16 15.15
CA GLN A 219 4.16 7.62 14.00
C GLN A 219 4.95 6.49 13.33
N ASN A 220 4.36 5.30 13.23
CA ASN A 220 4.95 4.16 12.52
C ASN A 220 4.71 4.31 11.01
N SER A 221 5.49 5.19 10.36
CA SER A 221 5.48 5.41 8.91
C SER A 221 6.91 5.60 8.37
N GLY A 222 7.06 5.47 7.05
CA GLY A 222 8.34 5.60 6.37
C GLY A 222 8.44 4.71 5.13
N PHE A 223 9.32 5.09 4.21
CA PHE A 223 9.54 4.35 2.97
C PHE A 223 10.86 3.59 3.01
N THR A 224 10.81 2.28 2.77
CA THR A 224 11.97 1.39 2.74
C THR A 224 12.17 0.81 1.34
N PHE A 225 13.30 1.09 0.71
CA PHE A 225 13.72 0.54 -0.57
C PHE A 225 14.76 -0.56 -0.35
N LEU A 226 14.33 -1.82 -0.46
CA LEU A 226 15.13 -3.00 -0.16
C LEU A 226 15.49 -3.75 -1.45
N GLY A 227 16.80 -3.91 -1.71
CA GLY A 227 17.28 -4.62 -2.91
C GLY A 227 16.88 -3.97 -4.24
N CYS A 228 16.55 -2.68 -4.23
CA CYS A 228 16.02 -1.96 -5.39
C CYS A 228 17.12 -1.54 -6.36
N LYS A 229 16.72 -1.28 -7.61
CA LYS A 229 17.56 -0.65 -8.64
C LYS A 229 17.13 0.81 -8.82
N ILE A 230 17.94 1.74 -8.33
CA ILE A 230 17.71 3.18 -8.40
C ILE A 230 18.50 3.76 -9.57
N THR A 231 17.79 4.39 -10.52
CA THR A 231 18.35 4.88 -11.79
C THR A 231 17.74 6.22 -12.20
N GLY A 232 18.33 6.90 -13.18
CA GLY A 232 17.66 8.02 -13.84
C GLY A 232 18.30 8.42 -15.17
N THR A 233 17.64 9.32 -15.89
CA THR A 233 18.09 9.87 -17.19
C THR A 233 19.00 11.09 -17.08
N GLY A 234 18.78 11.91 -16.05
CA GLY A 234 19.58 13.09 -15.70
C GLY A 234 20.04 13.00 -14.25
N SER A 235 19.96 14.10 -13.51
CA SER A 235 20.25 14.13 -12.07
C SER A 235 18.98 14.06 -11.20
N ALA A 236 19.08 13.38 -10.06
CA ALA A 236 18.04 13.30 -9.05
C ALA A 236 18.60 13.17 -7.62
N TYR A 237 17.83 13.67 -6.65
CA TYR A 237 17.95 13.37 -5.23
C TYR A 237 17.20 12.08 -4.89
N LEU A 238 17.69 11.35 -3.89
CA LEU A 238 17.00 10.24 -3.24
C LEU A 238 15.69 10.69 -2.58
N GLY A 239 15.63 11.95 -2.15
CA GLY A 239 14.41 12.59 -1.69
C GLY A 239 14.61 13.97 -1.10
N ARG A 240 13.49 14.54 -0.66
CA ARG A 240 13.39 15.73 0.17
C ARG A 240 12.31 15.50 1.24
N PRO A 241 12.41 16.11 2.44
CA PRO A 241 11.35 16.03 3.44
C PRO A 241 10.05 16.67 2.92
N TRP A 242 8.92 16.03 3.19
CA TRP A 242 7.61 16.70 3.19
C TRP A 242 7.13 16.95 4.63
N GLY A 243 7.34 15.99 5.54
CA GLY A 243 7.12 16.16 6.98
C GLY A 243 8.42 16.31 7.79
N ASP A 244 8.32 16.93 8.96
CA ASP A 244 9.45 17.24 9.85
C ASP A 244 10.23 16.01 10.34
N HIS A 245 9.58 14.84 10.39
CA HIS A 245 10.17 13.55 10.75
C HIS A 245 10.33 12.60 9.54
N SER A 246 10.38 13.14 8.32
CA SER A 246 10.53 12.41 7.06
C SER A 246 11.55 11.28 7.14
N THR A 247 11.07 10.04 7.00
CA THR A 247 11.86 8.80 7.19
C THR A 247 11.90 7.99 5.90
N VAL A 248 13.10 7.88 5.31
CA VAL A 248 13.33 7.11 4.08
C VAL A 248 14.62 6.28 4.20
N VAL A 249 14.53 4.99 3.92
CA VAL A 249 15.62 4.02 4.04
C VAL A 249 15.93 3.42 2.67
N PHE A 250 17.18 3.50 2.22
CA PHE A 250 17.67 2.76 1.05
C PHE A 250 18.65 1.68 1.53
N ALA A 251 18.28 0.41 1.31
CA ALA A 251 19.01 -0.74 1.80
C ALA A 251 19.33 -1.73 0.68
N LEU A 252 20.57 -2.25 0.66
CA LEU A 252 21.05 -3.27 -0.30
C LEU A 252 20.77 -2.92 -1.77
N SER A 253 20.63 -1.64 -2.09
CA SER A 253 20.11 -1.15 -3.38
C SER A 253 21.23 -0.65 -4.28
N TYR A 254 21.08 -0.86 -5.58
CA TYR A 254 21.96 -0.28 -6.59
C TYR A 254 21.58 1.19 -6.85
N MET A 255 22.55 2.08 -6.94
CA MET A 255 22.37 3.49 -7.32
C MET A 255 23.27 3.85 -8.51
N SER A 256 22.64 4.23 -9.63
CA SER A 256 23.35 4.77 -10.80
C SER A 256 23.91 6.17 -10.54
N SER A 257 24.77 6.66 -11.44
CA SER A 257 25.36 8.01 -11.40
C SER A 257 24.35 9.17 -11.55
N ALA A 258 23.07 8.87 -11.80
CA ALA A 258 21.98 9.84 -11.74
C ALA A 258 21.76 10.41 -10.33
N ILE A 259 22.13 9.68 -9.27
CA ILE A 259 22.01 10.18 -7.90
C ILE A 259 23.11 11.21 -7.62
N VAL A 260 22.70 12.43 -7.27
CA VAL A 260 23.62 13.54 -7.02
C VAL A 260 24.52 13.26 -5.80
N PRO A 261 25.76 13.79 -5.74
CA PRO A 261 26.69 13.51 -4.65
C PRO A 261 26.15 13.86 -3.25
N ALA A 262 25.37 14.94 -3.12
CA ALA A 262 24.68 15.33 -1.89
C ALA A 262 23.64 14.30 -1.41
N GLY A 263 23.10 13.49 -2.32
CA GLY A 263 22.09 12.47 -2.09
C GLY A 263 20.68 12.99 -1.83
N TRP A 264 20.54 14.03 -1.02
CA TRP A 264 19.27 14.58 -0.53
C TRP A 264 19.24 16.10 -0.74
N ASP A 265 18.05 16.69 -0.84
CA ASP A 265 17.89 18.12 -1.14
C ASP A 265 17.96 18.98 0.14
N SER A 266 17.43 18.49 1.26
CA SER A 266 17.43 19.20 2.55
C SER A 266 17.26 18.24 3.74
N LEU A 267 17.39 18.78 4.97
CA LEU A 267 17.39 18.06 6.26
C LEU A 267 16.23 17.04 6.41
N GLY A 268 16.55 15.81 6.80
CA GLY A 268 15.57 14.78 7.17
C GLY A 268 16.25 13.62 7.90
N PHE A 269 15.60 12.46 7.98
CA PHE A 269 16.17 11.22 8.54
C PHE A 269 16.47 10.15 7.48
N PRO A 270 17.39 10.41 6.52
CA PRO A 270 17.72 9.48 5.46
C PRO A 270 18.76 8.47 5.91
N ASN A 271 18.46 7.22 5.62
CA ASN A 271 19.24 6.09 6.08
C ASN A 271 19.71 5.26 4.88
N GLN A 272 21.02 5.22 4.63
CA GLN A 272 21.61 4.36 3.61
C GLN A 272 22.32 3.18 4.26
N ALA A 273 21.93 1.95 3.90
CA ALA A 273 22.50 0.71 4.43
C ALA A 273 23.01 -0.18 3.28
N LYS A 274 24.35 -0.25 3.11
CA LYS A 274 25.01 -1.15 2.14
C LYS A 274 24.50 -1.00 0.69
N CYS A 275 24.20 0.22 0.26
CA CYS A 275 23.93 0.52 -1.15
C CYS A 275 25.23 0.51 -1.97
N TYR A 276 25.13 0.26 -3.28
CA TYR A 276 26.29 0.08 -4.16
C TYR A 276 26.06 0.69 -5.55
N GLY A 277 27.12 0.81 -6.35
CA GLY A 277 27.11 1.49 -7.65
C GLY A 277 27.56 2.96 -7.56
N PRO A 278 27.76 3.64 -8.71
CA PRO A 278 28.42 4.94 -8.76
C PRO A 278 27.68 6.07 -8.01
N GLY A 279 26.35 5.99 -7.87
CA GLY A 279 25.57 6.96 -7.11
C GLY A 279 25.57 6.73 -5.60
N ALA A 280 26.04 5.58 -5.11
CA ALA A 280 25.99 5.19 -3.70
C ALA A 280 27.15 5.75 -2.85
N ASN A 281 28.10 6.48 -3.44
CA ASN A 281 29.23 7.05 -2.71
C ASN A 281 28.76 8.09 -1.69
N THR A 282 28.99 7.82 -0.40
CA THR A 282 28.55 8.67 0.71
C THR A 282 29.51 9.82 1.05
N ALA A 283 30.74 9.84 0.51
CA ALA A 283 31.80 10.78 0.92
C ALA A 283 31.54 12.28 0.61
N ARG A 284 30.46 12.60 -0.09
CA ARG A 284 29.99 13.98 -0.37
C ARG A 284 28.52 14.20 0.00
N ARG A 285 27.92 13.28 0.77
CA ARG A 285 26.60 13.49 1.36
C ARG A 285 26.71 14.54 2.47
N PHE A 286 25.57 15.11 2.87
CA PHE A 286 25.54 15.96 4.05
C PHE A 286 25.84 15.16 5.32
N GLU A 287 26.50 15.80 6.30
CA GLU A 287 26.95 15.17 7.56
C GLU A 287 25.81 14.57 8.40
N TRP A 288 24.60 15.15 8.30
CA TRP A 288 23.40 14.66 8.99
C TRP A 288 22.79 13.39 8.35
N SER A 289 23.21 13.02 7.13
CA SER A 289 22.73 11.78 6.50
C SER A 289 23.52 10.57 7.01
N GLN A 290 22.84 9.70 7.76
CA GLN A 290 23.51 8.63 8.50
C GLN A 290 23.61 7.35 7.68
N SER A 291 24.73 6.64 7.86
CA SER A 291 24.85 5.24 7.48
C SER A 291 24.43 4.40 8.68
N LEU A 292 23.34 3.64 8.56
CA LEU A 292 22.87 2.81 9.65
C LEU A 292 23.86 1.67 9.96
N SER A 293 24.04 1.39 11.24
CA SER A 293 24.59 0.11 11.70
C SER A 293 23.70 -1.06 11.25
N LYS A 294 24.20 -2.28 11.40
CA LYS A 294 23.44 -3.48 11.05
C LYS A 294 22.20 -3.63 11.95
N GLU A 295 22.33 -3.20 13.20
CA GLU A 295 21.34 -3.28 14.27
C GLU A 295 20.23 -2.25 14.04
N GLU A 296 20.57 -1.00 13.72
CA GLU A 296 19.60 0.05 13.37
C GLU A 296 18.91 -0.22 12.03
N ALA A 297 19.60 -0.86 11.07
CA ALA A 297 19.00 -1.25 9.80
C ALA A 297 18.01 -2.43 9.94
N ALA A 298 18.21 -3.31 10.92
CA ALA A 298 17.50 -4.59 11.02
C ALA A 298 15.95 -4.50 10.96
N PRO A 299 15.27 -3.54 11.60
CA PRO A 299 13.81 -3.40 11.49
C PRO A 299 13.36 -3.14 10.05
N PHE A 300 14.10 -2.29 9.32
CA PHE A 300 13.84 -1.89 7.93
C PHE A 300 14.26 -2.96 6.91
N LEU A 301 15.13 -3.91 7.27
CA LEU A 301 15.51 -5.02 6.40
C LEU A 301 14.46 -6.15 6.36
N SER A 302 13.32 -5.98 7.04
CA SER A 302 12.31 -7.03 7.20
C SER A 302 10.90 -6.52 6.91
N LYS A 303 10.00 -7.45 6.57
CA LYS A 303 8.57 -7.18 6.41
C LYS A 303 7.84 -6.89 7.74
N ALA A 304 8.54 -6.87 8.87
CA ALA A 304 7.95 -6.63 10.19
C ALA A 304 7.47 -5.18 10.39
N MET A 305 8.14 -4.17 9.81
CA MET A 305 7.73 -2.75 9.95
C MET A 305 6.31 -2.46 9.42
N ILE A 306 5.85 -3.24 8.44
CA ILE A 306 4.49 -3.18 7.88
C ILE A 306 3.57 -4.28 8.43
N GLY A 307 4.00 -5.04 9.46
CA GLY A 307 3.27 -6.20 9.97
C GLY A 307 3.08 -7.34 8.97
N GLY A 308 3.88 -7.40 7.90
CA GLY A 308 3.59 -8.17 6.69
C GLY A 308 3.38 -9.68 6.88
N GLN A 309 3.88 -10.27 7.96
CA GLN A 309 3.62 -11.67 8.31
C GLN A 309 2.13 -11.97 8.59
N SER A 310 1.34 -10.99 9.02
CA SER A 310 -0.08 -11.21 9.37
C SER A 310 -1.04 -11.07 8.19
N TRP A 311 -0.62 -10.44 7.08
CA TRP A 311 -1.53 -10.05 6.01
C TRP A 311 -1.03 -10.25 4.57
N LEU A 312 0.28 -10.41 4.34
CA LEU A 312 0.79 -10.70 3.00
C LEU A 312 0.33 -12.09 2.56
N ARG A 313 -0.73 -12.10 1.75
CA ARG A 313 -1.38 -13.31 1.25
C ARG A 313 -0.80 -13.77 -0.08
N GLY A 314 -0.74 -15.09 -0.26
CA GLY A 314 -0.40 -15.71 -1.54
C GLY A 314 -1.44 -15.47 -2.62
N SER A 315 -1.15 -15.97 -3.83
CA SER A 315 -2.18 -16.10 -4.86
C SER A 315 -3.22 -17.13 -4.42
N PRO A 316 -4.53 -16.90 -4.58
CA PRO A 316 -5.51 -17.97 -4.46
C PRO A 316 -5.16 -19.13 -5.39
N THR A 317 -5.38 -20.35 -4.91
CA THR A 317 -5.12 -21.62 -5.60
C THR A 317 -6.37 -22.15 -6.29
N CYS A 318 -7.56 -21.80 -5.79
CA CYS A 318 -8.85 -22.21 -6.30
C CYS A 318 -9.68 -21.01 -6.76
N PHE A 319 -10.55 -21.23 -7.76
CA PHE A 319 -11.45 -20.20 -8.30
C PHE A 319 -12.88 -20.71 -8.43
N LYS A 320 -13.85 -19.96 -7.90
CA LYS A 320 -15.29 -20.17 -8.11
C LYS A 320 -15.87 -19.03 -8.96
N ARG A 321 -16.92 -19.29 -9.75
CA ARG A 321 -17.64 -18.21 -10.45
C ARG A 321 -18.47 -17.40 -9.46
N SER A 322 -18.67 -16.11 -9.76
CA SER A 322 -19.66 -15.28 -9.05
C SER A 322 -21.07 -15.82 -9.33
N SER A 323 -21.83 -16.08 -8.26
CA SER A 323 -23.25 -16.49 -8.34
C SER A 323 -24.15 -15.36 -8.83
N THR A 324 -23.75 -14.10 -8.64
CA THR A 324 -24.50 -12.91 -9.08
C THR A 324 -24.44 -12.74 -10.60
N VAL A 325 -23.29 -13.04 -11.24
CA VAL A 325 -23.09 -12.89 -12.69
C VAL A 325 -23.98 -13.86 -13.50
N LEU A 326 -24.34 -15.01 -12.93
CA LEU A 326 -25.22 -15.99 -13.59
C LEU A 326 -26.68 -15.52 -13.76
N LYS A 327 -27.11 -14.44 -13.08
CA LYS A 327 -28.48 -13.90 -13.22
C LYS A 327 -28.66 -12.90 -14.37
N GLY A 328 -27.60 -12.55 -15.09
CA GLY A 328 -27.63 -11.51 -16.14
C GLY A 328 -27.91 -11.99 -17.57
N HIS A 329 -28.08 -13.30 -17.82
CA HIS A 329 -28.18 -13.86 -19.18
C HIS A 329 -29.40 -14.79 -19.41
N SER A 330 -30.37 -14.80 -18.51
CA SER A 330 -31.65 -15.51 -18.68
C SER A 330 -32.81 -14.52 -18.74
N GLY A 331 -32.96 -13.83 -19.89
CA GLY A 331 -33.99 -12.80 -20.02
C GLY A 331 -33.91 -11.96 -21.29
N ASN A 332 -34.10 -12.58 -22.45
CA ASN A 332 -35.03 -12.11 -23.50
C ASN A 332 -35.13 -13.17 -24.62
N ASN A 333 -36.32 -13.26 -25.22
CA ASN A 333 -36.72 -14.29 -26.20
C ASN A 333 -35.89 -14.26 -27.50
#